data_AF-A0A1F8XMH7-F1
#
_entry.id   AF-A0A1F8XMH7-F1
#
_cell.length_a   1.000
_cell.length_b   1.000
_cell.length_c   1.000
_cell.angle_alpha   90.00
_cell.angle_beta   90.00
_cell.angle_gamma   90.00
#
_symmetry.space_group_name_H-M   'P 1'
#
loop_
_entity.id
_entity.type
_entity.pdbx_description
1 polymer ?
#
loop_
_entity_poly.entity_id
_entity_poly.type
_entity_poly.pdbx_seq_one_letter_code
_entity_poly.pdbx_strand_id
1 'polypeptide(L)'
;MDSHADTILSNLLKKRLKTLGYPSLRKFHADRPGLGLSYEVLRQVVYCGHIPRPETLFRILGSMQFSSSQVRKICGMHYGDFLPISSPVADTPAPVPIAGSVPQDLLADRSRPEGEPAPSPFIEDPGETMSRLLSALPGIPVSGNEDLWEMVEALTKIAEQKIRRSAGRPAEQPLLFAGEPEAIYQFLVRKNRIPPFLSRGENLTFEFVDGIDYRDRFRGALLGSAVGEALGAVTQGLTPRDVQELYGEVEALPVAASARWTSAAHDSMPLAVARSFLPDGLLDPERTADAIARAARRDDPPGLSGFARNLLERGIPWHEAGENAPESMPAVAVLPLALLRAGSFRRLKLEAGILASLSHNHPTAIAGAIAQACAVARMLHAPASSLDVISFPRALSPVVAGIEPERGARPRLGKSATTVGRKLGAELPALLLRRAPVQEMQEALGNGTAAHEGIPFALGCFLRSPEDFAEAVLPAVRHGGDARAVAAMAGALCGAYIGESGIPERFLERLPGRQDLGDAADRLLALAAGG
;
A
#
# COMPACT_ATOMS: atom_id res chain seq x y z
N MET A 1 -18.53 6.68 7.44
CA MET A 1 -18.28 6.11 8.78
C MET A 1 -17.86 4.67 8.57
N ASP A 2 -16.66 4.31 9.05
CA ASP A 2 -15.98 3.04 8.77
C ASP A 2 -16.78 1.80 9.19
N SER A 3 -16.68 0.73 8.41
CA SER A 3 -16.80 -0.64 8.92
C SER A 3 -15.43 -1.32 8.88
N HIS A 4 -14.43 -0.70 9.51
CA HIS A 4 -13.34 -1.49 10.07
C HIS A 4 -13.94 -2.15 11.31
N ALA A 5 -13.95 -3.48 11.38
CA ALA A 5 -14.41 -4.17 12.58
C ALA A 5 -13.57 -3.67 13.75
N ASP A 6 -14.17 -2.80 14.57
CA ASP A 6 -13.45 -2.19 15.68
C ASP A 6 -12.97 -3.30 16.61
N THR A 7 -11.65 -3.43 16.75
CA THR A 7 -11.08 -4.41 17.67
C THR A 7 -11.59 -4.11 19.08
N ILE A 8 -11.70 -5.14 19.92
CA ILE A 8 -12.10 -4.97 21.33
C ILE A 8 -11.21 -3.90 22.01
N LEU A 9 -9.92 -3.89 21.69
CA LEU A 9 -8.97 -2.88 22.15
C LEU A 9 -9.31 -1.47 21.65
N SER A 10 -9.51 -1.29 20.34
CA SER A 10 -9.90 -0.01 19.73
C SER A 10 -11.15 0.57 20.41
N ASN A 11 -12.19 -0.26 20.58
CA ASN A 11 -13.43 0.12 21.24
C ASN A 11 -13.21 0.58 22.70
N LEU A 12 -12.42 -0.19 23.47
CA LEU A 12 -12.11 0.14 24.86
C LEU A 12 -11.37 1.47 24.97
N LEU A 13 -10.35 1.69 24.14
CA LEU A 13 -9.53 2.90 24.16
C LEU A 13 -10.32 4.13 23.68
N LYS A 14 -11.11 4.00 22.61
CA LYS A 14 -12.04 5.04 22.13
C LYS A 14 -13.03 5.44 23.21
N LYS A 15 -13.63 4.46 23.90
CA LYS A 15 -14.57 4.72 25.01
C LYS A 15 -13.87 5.41 26.17
N ARG A 16 -12.67 4.96 26.54
CA ARG A 16 -11.90 5.56 27.65
C ARG A 16 -11.51 7.00 27.37
N LEU A 17 -11.09 7.30 26.14
CA LEU A 17 -10.79 8.67 25.71
C LEU A 17 -11.97 9.63 25.95
N LYS A 18 -13.19 9.18 25.62
CA LYS A 18 -14.44 9.92 25.88
C LYS A 18 -14.72 10.06 27.38
N THR A 19 -14.56 8.98 28.16
CA THR A 19 -14.78 9.02 29.63
C THR A 19 -13.84 9.98 30.33
N LEU A 20 -12.61 10.15 29.83
CA LEU A 20 -11.64 11.10 30.37
C LEU A 20 -11.93 12.55 29.96
N GLY A 21 -12.98 12.82 29.18
CA GLY A 21 -13.39 14.17 28.77
C GLY A 21 -12.57 14.75 27.62
N TYR A 22 -11.80 13.93 26.88
CA TYR A 22 -11.01 14.44 25.75
C TYR A 22 -11.84 14.50 24.47
N PRO A 23 -11.90 15.65 23.78
CA PRO A 23 -12.67 15.80 22.54
C PRO A 23 -12.00 15.10 21.35
N SER A 24 -10.70 14.84 21.42
CA SER A 24 -9.94 14.12 20.38
C SER A 24 -8.67 13.48 20.95
N LEU A 25 -8.15 12.47 20.23
CA LEU A 25 -6.87 11.86 20.57
C LEU A 25 -5.70 12.84 20.45
N ARG A 26 -5.78 13.81 19.52
CA ARG A 26 -4.78 14.89 19.39
C ARG A 26 -4.69 15.73 20.66
N LYS A 27 -5.85 16.12 21.21
CA LYS A 27 -5.91 16.88 22.46
C LYS A 27 -5.36 16.06 23.64
N PHE A 28 -5.72 14.77 23.71
CA PHE A 28 -5.18 13.84 24.71
C PHE A 28 -3.65 13.72 24.66
N HIS A 29 -3.07 13.60 23.45
CA HIS A 29 -1.63 13.51 23.25
C HIS A 29 -0.92 14.81 23.62
N ALA A 30 -1.45 15.96 23.19
CA ALA A 30 -0.90 17.27 23.51
C ALA A 30 -0.87 17.56 25.02
N ASP A 31 -1.89 17.14 25.76
CA ASP A 31 -1.99 17.35 27.20
C ASP A 31 -1.14 16.36 28.02
N ARG A 32 -0.43 15.42 27.36
CA ARG A 32 0.45 14.42 28.00
C ARG A 32 1.85 14.35 27.34
N PRO A 33 2.67 15.42 27.45
CA PRO A 33 4.01 15.43 26.84
C PRO A 33 4.97 14.36 27.41
N GLY A 34 4.72 13.86 28.63
CA GLY A 34 5.53 12.82 29.28
C GLY A 34 5.26 11.38 28.80
N LEU A 35 4.37 11.18 27.82
CA LEU A 35 4.00 9.83 27.37
C LEU A 35 5.13 9.11 26.61
N GLY A 36 6.05 9.85 26.02
CA GLY A 36 7.18 9.29 25.25
C GLY A 36 6.79 8.58 23.95
N LEU A 37 5.50 8.58 23.58
CA LEU A 37 4.96 7.99 22.35
C LEU A 37 4.59 9.09 21.34
N SER A 38 4.77 8.78 20.06
CA SER A 38 4.30 9.65 18.98
C SER A 38 2.76 9.63 18.91
N TYR A 39 2.19 10.69 18.32
CA TYR A 39 0.77 10.73 18.02
C TYR A 39 0.35 9.58 17.10
N GLU A 40 1.21 9.20 16.15
CA GLU A 40 0.89 8.15 15.18
C GLU A 40 0.82 6.78 15.83
N VAL A 41 1.73 6.45 16.76
CA VAL A 41 1.64 5.21 17.56
C VAL A 41 0.30 5.14 18.30
N LEU A 42 -0.11 6.23 18.95
CA LEU A 42 -1.42 6.29 19.60
C LEU A 42 -2.57 6.13 18.62
N ARG A 43 -2.52 6.81 17.47
CA ARG A 43 -3.56 6.76 16.43
C ARG A 43 -3.75 5.32 15.92
N GLN A 44 -2.65 4.62 15.65
CA GLN A 44 -2.66 3.25 15.15
C GLN A 44 -3.28 2.28 16.16
N VAL A 45 -2.95 2.41 17.45
CA VAL A 45 -3.49 1.54 18.50
C VAL A 45 -4.96 1.87 18.80
N VAL A 46 -5.29 3.16 18.95
CA VAL A 46 -6.63 3.61 19.40
C VAL A 46 -7.68 3.54 18.29
N TYR A 47 -7.32 3.89 17.05
CA TYR A 47 -8.28 4.00 15.95
C TYR A 47 -8.15 2.90 14.92
N CYS A 48 -6.93 2.40 14.67
CA CYS A 48 -6.68 1.36 13.69
C CYS A 48 -6.57 -0.04 14.33
N GLY A 49 -6.68 -0.14 15.65
CA GLY A 49 -6.74 -1.40 16.38
C GLY A 49 -5.44 -2.20 16.42
N HIS A 50 -4.30 -1.56 16.12
CA HIS A 50 -2.99 -2.22 16.21
C HIS A 50 -2.70 -2.65 17.65
N ILE A 51 -2.24 -3.88 17.82
CA ILE A 51 -1.77 -4.39 19.11
C ILE A 51 -0.27 -4.10 19.15
N PRO A 52 0.20 -3.17 20.00
CA PRO A 52 1.62 -2.82 20.06
C PRO A 52 2.38 -3.86 20.90
N ARG A 53 3.64 -3.59 21.23
CA ARG A 53 4.37 -4.36 22.25
C ARG A 53 3.74 -4.23 23.65
N PRO A 54 3.90 -5.22 24.54
CA PRO A 54 3.36 -5.16 25.90
C PRO A 54 3.76 -3.90 26.68
N GLU A 55 5.01 -3.45 26.57
CA GLU A 55 5.52 -2.26 27.27
C GLU A 55 4.87 -0.98 26.73
N THR A 56 4.63 -0.92 25.42
CA THR A 56 3.93 0.18 24.76
C THR A 56 2.45 0.18 25.14
N LEU A 57 1.78 -0.98 25.13
CA LEU A 57 0.40 -1.07 25.57
C LEU A 57 0.25 -0.66 27.04
N PHE A 58 1.17 -1.10 27.91
CA PHE A 58 1.19 -0.73 29.32
C PHE A 58 1.28 0.79 29.52
N ARG A 59 2.18 1.46 28.80
CA ARG A 59 2.28 2.93 28.80
C ARG A 59 0.99 3.61 28.35
N ILE A 60 0.37 3.12 27.26
CA ILE A 60 -0.91 3.65 26.75
C ILE A 60 -2.02 3.49 27.80
N LEU A 61 -2.20 2.29 28.35
CA LEU A 61 -3.24 2.02 29.34
C LEU A 61 -3.03 2.80 30.64
N GLY A 62 -1.79 2.92 31.11
CA GLY A 62 -1.44 3.75 32.26
C GLY A 62 -1.76 5.22 32.02
N SER A 63 -1.44 5.75 30.83
CA SER A 63 -1.75 7.13 30.47
C SER A 63 -3.26 7.41 30.40
N MET A 64 -4.05 6.40 30.02
CA MET A 64 -5.52 6.43 29.99
C MET A 64 -6.17 6.04 31.32
N GLN A 65 -5.38 5.97 32.40
CA GLN A 65 -5.82 5.75 33.78
C GLN A 65 -6.64 4.46 33.96
N PHE A 66 -6.32 3.37 33.25
CA PHE A 66 -6.91 2.07 33.54
C PHE A 66 -6.40 1.53 34.88
N SER A 67 -7.26 0.83 35.65
CA SER A 67 -6.85 0.21 36.91
C SER A 67 -5.95 -1.00 36.67
N SER A 68 -5.13 -1.39 37.66
CA SER A 68 -4.21 -2.54 37.53
C SER A 68 -4.91 -3.87 37.20
N SER A 69 -6.18 -4.02 37.61
CA SER A 69 -7.02 -5.17 37.23
C SER A 69 -7.46 -5.11 35.76
N GLN A 70 -7.87 -3.93 35.28
CA GLN A 70 -8.22 -3.72 33.87
C GLN A 70 -7.02 -3.91 32.95
N VAL A 71 -5.84 -3.39 33.34
CA VAL A 71 -4.60 -3.56 32.58
C VAL A 71 -4.25 -5.04 32.44
N ARG A 72 -4.28 -5.81 33.54
CA ARG A 72 -4.04 -7.26 33.49
C ARG A 72 -5.01 -7.98 32.56
N LYS A 73 -6.31 -7.66 32.64
CA LYS A 73 -7.33 -8.25 31.76
C LYS A 73 -7.09 -7.91 30.29
N ILE A 74 -6.77 -6.66 29.97
CA ILE A 74 -6.53 -6.22 28.59
C ILE A 74 -5.26 -6.86 28.03
N CYS A 75 -4.15 -6.84 28.77
CA CYS A 75 -2.91 -7.49 28.33
C CYS A 75 -3.10 -9.01 28.17
N GLY A 76 -3.80 -9.66 29.10
CA GLY A 76 -4.09 -11.11 29.03
C GLY A 76 -4.89 -11.51 27.79
N MET A 77 -5.79 -10.63 27.29
CA MET A 77 -6.54 -10.88 26.04
C MET A 77 -5.65 -10.92 24.79
N HIS A 78 -4.48 -10.28 24.82
CA HIS A 78 -3.65 -10.08 23.62
C HIS A 78 -2.30 -10.80 23.67
N TYR A 79 -1.75 -11.05 24.86
CA TYR A 79 -0.43 -11.66 25.03
C TYR A 79 -0.43 -12.95 25.88
N GLY A 80 -1.59 -13.43 26.33
CA GLY A 80 -1.68 -14.59 27.22
C GLY A 80 -1.12 -14.33 28.63
N ASP A 81 -0.63 -15.37 29.33
CA ASP A 81 -0.11 -15.29 30.71
C ASP A 81 1.29 -14.64 30.83
N PHE A 82 1.80 -14.03 29.75
CA PHE A 82 3.15 -13.48 29.69
C PHE A 82 3.22 -12.04 30.26
N LEU A 83 3.17 -11.91 31.58
CA LEU A 83 3.69 -10.71 32.27
C LEU A 83 4.28 -11.06 33.64
N PRO A 84 5.61 -11.12 33.81
CA PRO A 84 6.23 -11.00 35.12
C PRO A 84 6.33 -9.51 35.46
N ILE A 85 5.33 -8.96 36.17
CA ILE A 85 5.50 -7.66 36.83
C ILE A 85 5.94 -7.93 38.26
N SER A 86 7.26 -7.85 38.50
CA SER A 86 7.78 -7.67 39.85
C SER A 86 7.22 -6.38 40.41
N SER A 87 6.34 -6.48 41.40
CA SER A 87 5.82 -5.34 42.14
C SER A 87 6.89 -4.84 43.11
N PRO A 88 7.19 -3.52 43.21
CA PRO A 88 7.86 -3.01 44.37
C PRO A 88 6.88 -3.02 45.55
N VAL A 89 7.23 -3.81 46.57
CA VAL A 89 6.56 -3.84 47.86
C VAL A 89 6.65 -2.46 48.51
N ALA A 90 5.52 -1.91 48.91
CA ALA A 90 5.46 -0.84 49.90
C ALA A 90 4.38 -1.21 50.92
N ASP A 91 4.86 -1.56 52.12
CA ASP A 91 4.07 -1.82 53.31
C ASP A 91 3.07 -0.70 53.59
N THR A 92 1.82 -1.07 53.86
CA THR A 92 0.87 -0.22 54.58
C THR A 92 0.41 -1.00 55.81
N PRO A 93 0.43 -0.41 57.03
CA PRO A 93 -0.31 -1.00 58.14
C PRO A 93 -1.80 -0.66 58.00
N ALA A 94 -2.64 -1.66 58.25
CA ALA A 94 -4.09 -1.63 58.16
C ALA A 94 -4.76 -0.69 59.19
N PRO A 95 -6.02 -0.29 58.95
CA PRO A 95 -6.99 -0.23 60.04
C PRO A 95 -8.29 -1.01 59.77
N VAL A 96 -8.59 -1.87 60.75
CA VAL A 96 -9.85 -2.34 61.40
C VAL A 96 -11.21 -2.07 60.71
N PRO A 97 -12.13 -3.07 60.69
CA PRO A 97 -13.43 -2.99 60.02
C PRO A 97 -14.51 -2.31 60.88
N ILE A 98 -15.42 -1.57 60.24
CA ILE A 98 -16.69 -1.16 60.84
C ILE A 98 -17.83 -1.75 60.00
N ALA A 99 -18.62 -2.57 60.68
CA ALA A 99 -19.86 -3.18 60.20
C ALA A 99 -20.95 -2.12 60.01
N GLY A 100 -21.73 -2.25 58.92
CA GLY A 100 -22.91 -1.44 58.67
C GLY A 100 -23.78 -2.12 57.61
N SER A 101 -24.88 -2.71 58.08
CA SER A 101 -25.89 -3.50 57.38
C SER A 101 -26.54 -2.79 56.17
N VAL A 102 -26.69 -3.52 55.08
CA VAL A 102 -27.56 -3.19 53.93
C VAL A 102 -28.94 -3.81 54.15
N PRO A 103 -30.05 -3.08 54.02
CA PRO A 103 -31.36 -3.70 53.83
C PRO A 103 -31.57 -4.03 52.35
N GLN A 104 -31.85 -5.31 52.10
CA GLN A 104 -32.57 -5.77 50.92
C GLN A 104 -34.00 -5.24 50.98
N ASP A 105 -34.47 -4.61 49.90
CA ASP A 105 -35.73 -4.95 49.22
C ASP A 105 -36.18 -3.82 48.30
N LEU A 106 -36.37 -4.16 47.02
CA LEU A 106 -37.58 -3.90 46.22
C LEU A 106 -37.30 -4.26 44.76
N LEU A 107 -37.43 -5.56 44.47
CA LEU A 107 -37.67 -6.08 43.12
C LEU A 107 -39.19 -6.17 42.93
N ALA A 108 -39.75 -5.31 42.08
CA ALA A 108 -40.99 -5.51 41.32
C ALA A 108 -41.05 -4.40 40.24
N ASP A 109 -40.74 -4.77 39.00
CA ASP A 109 -41.73 -5.02 37.94
C ASP A 109 -42.18 -3.74 37.22
N ARG A 110 -41.61 -3.52 36.02
CA ARG A 110 -42.33 -3.05 34.84
C ARG A 110 -41.75 -3.74 33.60
N SER A 111 -42.31 -4.90 33.32
CA SER A 111 -42.55 -5.47 31.99
C SER A 111 -42.42 -4.48 30.81
N ARG A 112 -41.54 -4.82 29.86
CA ARG A 112 -41.55 -4.30 28.49
C ARG A 112 -42.49 -5.18 27.66
N PRO A 113 -43.41 -4.63 26.84
CA PRO A 113 -44.18 -5.45 25.93
C PRO A 113 -43.24 -6.02 24.85
N GLU A 114 -43.25 -7.35 24.74
CA GLU A 114 -42.66 -8.10 23.64
C GLU A 114 -43.40 -7.74 22.34
N GLY A 115 -42.67 -7.33 21.29
CA GLY A 115 -43.29 -7.16 19.97
C GLY A 115 -42.71 -6.13 19.00
N GLU A 116 -41.67 -5.36 19.34
CA GLU A 116 -41.06 -4.41 18.38
C GLU A 116 -39.62 -4.82 18.02
N PRO A 117 -39.30 -4.98 16.72
CA PRO A 117 -37.93 -5.22 16.29
C PRO A 117 -37.08 -3.97 16.56
N ALA A 118 -35.85 -4.18 17.04
CA ALA A 118 -34.87 -3.12 17.16
C ALA A 118 -34.67 -2.42 15.79
N PRO A 119 -34.56 -1.08 15.72
CA PRO A 119 -34.35 -0.41 14.45
C PRO A 119 -32.99 -0.84 13.88
N SER A 120 -33.05 -1.53 12.74
CA SER A 120 -31.88 -1.87 11.93
C SER A 120 -31.16 -0.58 11.52
N PRO A 121 -29.81 -0.55 11.49
CA PRO A 121 -29.12 0.51 10.78
C PRO A 121 -29.55 0.44 9.31
N PHE A 122 -30.23 1.48 8.84
CA PHE A 122 -30.68 1.63 7.46
C PHE A 122 -29.47 1.54 6.52
N ILE A 123 -29.31 0.41 5.85
CA ILE A 123 -28.66 0.36 4.54
C ILE A 123 -29.84 0.44 3.56
N GLU A 124 -30.28 1.66 3.24
CA GLU A 124 -31.24 1.81 2.15
C GLU A 124 -30.52 1.48 0.83
N ASP A 125 -31.18 0.69 -0.02
CA ASP A 125 -30.77 0.51 -1.39
C ASP A 125 -30.69 1.89 -2.07
N PRO A 126 -29.55 2.28 -2.68
CA PRO A 126 -29.40 3.57 -3.33
C PRO A 126 -30.50 3.86 -4.36
N GLY A 127 -31.04 2.82 -5.01
CA GLY A 127 -32.18 2.94 -5.94
C GLY A 127 -33.47 3.32 -5.24
N GLU A 128 -33.74 2.74 -4.07
CA GLU A 128 -34.92 3.02 -3.25
C GLU A 128 -34.84 4.41 -2.60
N THR A 129 -33.68 4.81 -2.08
CA THR A 129 -33.43 6.17 -1.57
C THR A 129 -33.63 7.22 -2.68
N MET A 130 -33.12 6.95 -3.88
CA MET A 130 -33.29 7.84 -5.04
C MET A 130 -34.77 7.95 -5.44
N SER A 131 -35.50 6.83 -5.47
CA SER A 131 -36.93 6.82 -5.79
C SER A 131 -37.74 7.63 -4.76
N ARG A 132 -37.44 7.47 -3.47
CA ARG A 132 -38.07 8.25 -2.38
C ARG A 132 -37.77 9.74 -2.51
N LEU A 133 -36.50 10.11 -2.74
CA LEU A 133 -36.11 11.50 -2.97
C LEU A 133 -36.84 12.11 -4.16
N LEU A 134 -36.90 11.42 -5.29
CA LEU A 134 -37.60 11.88 -6.50
C LEU A 134 -39.12 12.02 -6.27
N SER A 135 -39.71 11.18 -5.43
CA SER A 135 -41.13 11.27 -5.07
C SER A 135 -41.44 12.42 -4.10
N ALA A 136 -40.49 12.77 -3.23
CA ALA A 136 -40.67 13.77 -2.17
C ALA A 136 -40.34 15.20 -2.62
N LEU A 137 -39.34 15.36 -3.50
CA LEU A 137 -38.86 16.65 -3.99
C LEU A 137 -39.98 17.57 -4.54
N PRO A 138 -40.96 17.10 -5.33
CA PRO A 138 -42.04 17.95 -5.84
C PRO A 138 -42.97 18.52 -4.76
N GLY A 139 -42.98 17.92 -3.57
CA GLY A 139 -43.82 18.35 -2.44
C GLY A 139 -43.21 19.43 -1.56
N ILE A 140 -41.94 19.82 -1.80
CA ILE A 140 -41.23 20.79 -0.96
C ILE A 140 -41.44 22.21 -1.53
N PRO A 141 -42.07 23.14 -0.79
CA PRO A 141 -42.28 24.49 -1.28
C PRO A 141 -40.95 25.24 -1.40
N VAL A 142 -40.84 26.07 -2.44
CA VAL A 142 -39.63 26.89 -2.71
C VAL A 142 -39.45 27.98 -1.65
N SER A 143 -40.53 28.66 -1.28
CA SER A 143 -40.49 29.69 -0.24
C SER A 143 -40.12 29.09 1.12
N GLY A 144 -39.06 29.62 1.74
CA GLY A 144 -38.52 29.12 3.02
C GLY A 144 -37.58 27.91 2.92
N ASN A 145 -37.31 27.40 1.71
CA ASN A 145 -36.32 26.33 1.45
C ASN A 145 -35.36 26.72 0.30
N GLU A 146 -35.06 28.01 0.17
CA GLU A 146 -34.25 28.56 -0.94
C GLU A 146 -32.87 27.88 -1.03
N ASP A 147 -32.17 27.73 0.10
CA ASP A 147 -30.85 27.06 0.17
C ASP A 147 -30.87 25.61 -0.34
N LEU A 148 -31.95 24.86 -0.04
CA LEU A 148 -32.12 23.47 -0.48
C LEU A 148 -32.26 23.41 -1.99
N TRP A 149 -33.08 24.29 -2.57
CA TRP A 149 -33.32 24.33 -4.01
C TRP A 149 -32.10 24.86 -4.78
N GLU A 150 -31.35 25.80 -4.24
CA GLU A 150 -30.05 26.21 -4.81
C GLU A 150 -29.05 25.04 -4.83
N MET A 151 -28.98 24.26 -3.74
CA MET A 151 -28.12 23.09 -3.68
C MET A 151 -28.54 22.00 -4.68
N VAL A 152 -29.85 21.74 -4.83
CA VAL A 152 -30.39 20.81 -5.83
C VAL A 152 -30.08 21.27 -7.24
N GLU A 153 -30.19 22.57 -7.54
CA GLU A 153 -29.86 23.12 -8.86
C GLU A 153 -28.36 23.01 -9.16
N ALA A 154 -27.49 23.29 -8.17
CA ALA A 154 -26.05 23.11 -8.30
C ALA A 154 -25.67 21.64 -8.57
N LEU A 155 -26.26 20.70 -7.84
CA LEU A 155 -26.06 19.26 -8.04
C LEU A 155 -26.57 18.80 -9.41
N THR A 156 -27.70 19.33 -9.87
CA THR A 156 -28.25 19.05 -11.20
C THR A 156 -27.33 19.53 -12.30
N LYS A 157 -26.79 20.76 -12.19
CA LYS A 157 -25.79 21.29 -13.14
C LYS A 157 -24.52 20.43 -13.18
N ILE A 158 -24.05 19.94 -12.03
CA ILE A 158 -22.90 19.02 -11.96
C ILE A 158 -23.23 17.68 -12.63
N ALA A 159 -24.43 17.14 -12.41
CA ALA A 159 -24.89 15.90 -13.02
C ALA A 159 -25.04 16.05 -14.55
N GLU A 160 -25.63 17.14 -15.03
CA GLU A 160 -25.74 17.45 -16.45
C GLU A 160 -24.37 17.63 -17.11
N GLN A 161 -23.43 18.31 -16.46
CA GLN A 161 -22.06 18.39 -16.95
C GLN A 161 -21.38 17.02 -17.01
N LYS A 162 -21.64 16.14 -16.04
CA LYS A 162 -21.16 14.74 -16.06
C LYS A 162 -21.79 13.95 -17.20
N ILE A 163 -23.11 14.04 -17.39
CA ILE A 163 -23.85 13.36 -18.46
C ILE A 163 -23.40 13.88 -19.83
N ARG A 164 -23.23 15.19 -20.01
CA ARG A 164 -22.70 15.76 -21.26
C ARG A 164 -21.27 15.33 -21.53
N ARG A 165 -20.42 15.24 -20.49
CA ARG A 165 -19.07 14.69 -20.62
C ARG A 165 -19.09 13.20 -20.97
N SER A 166 -20.02 12.40 -20.44
CA SER A 166 -20.13 10.97 -20.76
C SER A 166 -20.77 10.71 -22.14
N ALA A 167 -21.77 11.50 -22.53
CA ALA A 167 -22.50 11.35 -23.79
C ALA A 167 -21.67 11.75 -25.02
N GLY A 168 -20.66 12.61 -24.88
CA GLY A 168 -19.74 12.98 -25.96
C GLY A 168 -18.62 11.96 -26.26
N ARG A 169 -18.53 10.86 -25.49
CA ARG A 169 -17.37 9.94 -25.50
C ARG A 169 -17.49 8.61 -26.26
N PRO A 170 -18.63 8.13 -26.80
CA PRO A 170 -18.67 6.80 -27.43
C PRO A 170 -17.94 6.73 -28.78
N ALA A 171 -17.52 7.86 -29.37
CA ALA A 171 -16.78 7.86 -30.64
C ALA A 171 -15.26 7.58 -30.51
N GLU A 172 -14.68 7.62 -29.30
CA GLU A 172 -13.23 7.42 -29.10
C GLU A 172 -12.87 6.06 -28.46
N GLN A 173 -13.84 5.23 -28.02
CA GLN A 173 -13.58 4.27 -26.95
C GLN A 173 -13.25 2.80 -27.28
N PRO A 174 -13.60 2.16 -28.43
CA PRO A 174 -13.21 0.75 -28.62
C PRO A 174 -12.30 0.39 -29.81
N LEU A 175 -12.05 1.28 -30.78
CA LEU A 175 -11.41 0.90 -32.06
C LEU A 175 -9.98 1.41 -32.28
N LEU A 176 -9.41 2.18 -31.35
CA LEU A 176 -8.18 2.95 -31.65
C LEU A 176 -6.87 2.14 -31.66
N PHE A 177 -6.81 0.93 -31.10
CA PHE A 177 -5.51 0.30 -30.84
C PHE A 177 -5.32 -1.15 -31.25
N ALA A 178 -6.37 -1.93 -31.54
CA ALA A 178 -6.25 -3.36 -31.90
C ALA A 178 -5.28 -4.21 -31.03
N GLY A 179 -4.99 -3.79 -29.80
CA GLY A 179 -3.99 -4.43 -28.94
C GLY A 179 -2.52 -4.15 -29.30
N GLU A 180 -2.22 -3.18 -30.17
CA GLU A 180 -0.86 -2.72 -30.51
C GLU A 180 -0.36 -1.68 -29.49
N PRO A 181 0.64 -1.99 -28.64
CA PRO A 181 1.15 -1.05 -27.65
C PRO A 181 1.82 0.17 -28.25
N GLU A 182 2.38 0.07 -29.45
CA GLU A 182 2.88 1.21 -30.19
C GLU A 182 1.78 2.26 -30.43
N ALA A 183 0.58 1.83 -30.83
CA ALA A 183 -0.54 2.71 -31.06
C ALA A 183 -1.04 3.36 -29.75
N ILE A 184 -1.12 2.56 -28.66
CA ILE A 184 -1.48 3.05 -27.33
C ILE A 184 -0.49 4.11 -26.85
N TYR A 185 0.82 3.83 -26.99
CA TYR A 185 1.88 4.75 -26.63
C TYR A 185 1.80 6.06 -27.42
N GLN A 186 1.63 5.99 -28.74
CA GLN A 186 1.51 7.19 -29.57
C GLN A 186 0.29 8.04 -29.18
N PHE A 187 -0.82 7.41 -28.82
CA PHE A 187 -1.99 8.10 -28.32
C PHE A 187 -1.73 8.82 -26.98
N LEU A 188 -1.12 8.13 -26.02
CA LEU A 188 -0.81 8.72 -24.70
C LEU A 188 0.19 9.87 -24.81
N VAL A 189 1.19 9.75 -25.70
CA VAL A 189 2.13 10.83 -26.02
C VAL A 189 1.39 12.02 -26.65
N ARG A 190 0.53 11.80 -27.65
CA ARG A 190 -0.24 12.88 -28.32
C ARG A 190 -1.18 13.62 -27.37
N LYS A 191 -1.77 12.92 -26.39
CA LYS A 191 -2.59 13.54 -25.33
C LYS A 191 -1.74 14.21 -24.23
N ASN A 192 -0.41 14.27 -24.38
CA ASN A 192 0.56 14.78 -23.40
C ASN A 192 0.44 14.11 -22.02
N ARG A 193 -0.01 12.85 -21.97
CA ARG A 193 -0.12 12.07 -20.73
C ARG A 193 1.21 11.45 -20.33
N ILE A 194 2.10 11.17 -21.28
CA ILE A 194 3.42 10.59 -21.00
C ILE A 194 4.52 11.27 -21.83
N PRO A 195 5.76 11.36 -21.31
CA PRO A 195 6.91 11.79 -22.10
C PRO A 195 7.30 10.72 -23.15
N PRO A 196 7.90 11.11 -24.28
CA PRO A 196 8.37 10.16 -25.29
C PRO A 196 9.63 9.41 -24.82
N PHE A 197 9.45 8.32 -24.09
CA PHE A 197 10.53 7.57 -23.43
C PHE A 197 11.22 6.51 -24.28
N LEU A 198 10.71 6.21 -25.48
CA LEU A 198 11.38 5.34 -26.46
C LEU A 198 12.31 6.09 -27.44
N SER A 199 12.51 7.40 -27.21
CA SER A 199 13.29 8.25 -28.12
C SER A 199 14.81 7.96 -28.09
N ARG A 200 15.29 7.23 -27.09
CA ARG A 200 16.70 6.86 -26.94
C ARG A 200 16.90 5.38 -27.27
N GLY A 201 18.05 5.07 -27.88
CA GLY A 201 18.37 3.74 -28.41
C GLY A 201 19.02 2.79 -27.41
N GLU A 202 18.59 2.78 -26.14
CA GLU A 202 19.10 1.79 -25.20
C GLU A 202 18.73 0.37 -25.68
N ASN A 203 19.60 -0.60 -25.40
CA ASN A 203 19.29 -2.00 -25.64
C ASN A 203 19.88 -2.86 -24.53
N LEU A 204 19.06 -3.71 -23.93
CA LEU A 204 19.48 -4.77 -23.02
C LEU A 204 19.13 -6.11 -23.66
N THR A 205 20.04 -7.08 -23.56
CA THR A 205 19.78 -8.44 -24.03
C THR A 205 19.10 -9.22 -22.93
N PHE A 206 17.89 -9.70 -23.21
CA PHE A 206 17.18 -10.63 -22.36
C PHE A 206 16.84 -11.87 -23.19
N GLU A 207 17.55 -12.95 -22.95
CA GLU A 207 17.33 -14.21 -23.63
C GLU A 207 17.24 -15.31 -22.57
N PHE A 208 16.27 -16.20 -22.74
CA PHE A 208 16.16 -17.39 -21.92
C PHE A 208 17.35 -18.29 -22.25
N VAL A 209 18.10 -18.68 -21.23
CA VAL A 209 19.29 -19.53 -21.38
C VAL A 209 19.14 -20.82 -20.59
N ASP A 210 19.76 -21.88 -21.10
CA ASP A 210 19.84 -23.14 -20.37
C ASP A 210 20.62 -22.98 -19.05
N GLY A 211 20.21 -23.71 -18.02
CA GLY A 211 20.86 -23.70 -16.71
C GLY A 211 20.27 -22.72 -15.68
N ILE A 212 19.26 -21.94 -16.06
CA ILE A 212 18.45 -21.15 -15.13
C ILE A 212 17.06 -21.79 -14.99
N ASP A 213 16.64 -22.08 -13.75
CA ASP A 213 15.25 -22.47 -13.47
C ASP A 213 14.34 -21.23 -13.48
N TYR A 214 13.84 -20.88 -14.66
CA TYR A 214 12.94 -19.74 -14.81
C TYR A 214 11.60 -19.94 -14.12
N ARG A 215 11.15 -21.18 -13.92
CA ARG A 215 9.91 -21.43 -13.18
C ARG A 215 10.08 -21.04 -11.73
N ASP A 216 11.18 -21.48 -11.11
CA ASP A 216 11.54 -21.10 -9.75
C ASP A 216 11.68 -19.58 -9.60
N ARG A 217 12.34 -18.90 -10.55
CA ARG A 217 12.51 -17.44 -10.54
C ARG A 217 11.23 -16.64 -10.75
N PHE A 218 10.36 -17.06 -11.67
CA PHE A 218 9.07 -16.39 -11.89
C PHE A 218 8.20 -16.48 -10.64
N ARG A 219 8.14 -17.67 -10.03
CA ARG A 219 7.42 -17.90 -8.77
C ARG A 219 8.02 -17.07 -7.64
N GLY A 220 9.35 -17.11 -7.48
CA GLY A 220 10.08 -16.33 -6.49
C GLY A 220 9.77 -14.84 -6.60
N ALA A 221 9.74 -14.29 -7.81
CA ALA A 221 9.44 -12.87 -8.02
C ALA A 221 8.03 -12.48 -7.55
N LEU A 222 6.98 -13.21 -7.96
CA LEU A 222 5.60 -12.92 -7.54
C LEU A 222 5.39 -13.16 -6.05
N LEU A 223 5.85 -14.30 -5.53
CA LEU A 223 5.73 -14.65 -4.11
C LEU A 223 6.50 -13.66 -3.24
N GLY A 224 7.74 -13.34 -3.62
CA GLY A 224 8.58 -12.39 -2.91
C GLY A 224 7.98 -11.00 -2.85
N SER A 225 7.38 -10.55 -3.95
CA SER A 225 6.66 -9.27 -3.99
C SER A 225 5.43 -9.27 -3.09
N ALA A 226 4.62 -10.32 -3.14
CA ALA A 226 3.44 -10.46 -2.31
C ALA A 226 3.79 -10.52 -0.81
N VAL A 227 4.85 -11.25 -0.43
CA VAL A 227 5.39 -11.26 0.94
C VAL A 227 5.84 -9.86 1.37
N GLY A 228 6.57 -9.16 0.51
CA GLY A 228 7.01 -7.79 0.77
C GLY A 228 5.84 -6.83 0.97
N GLU A 229 4.82 -6.90 0.12
CA GLU A 229 3.61 -6.09 0.22
C GLU A 229 2.85 -6.37 1.54
N ALA A 230 2.70 -7.65 1.86
CA ALA A 230 2.10 -8.13 3.10
C ALA A 230 2.81 -7.59 4.35
N LEU A 231 4.13 -7.70 4.41
CA LEU A 231 4.95 -7.25 5.55
C LEU A 231 4.94 -5.71 5.64
N GLY A 232 5.20 -5.03 4.52
CA GLY A 232 5.30 -3.58 4.47
C GLY A 232 3.97 -2.87 4.76
N ALA A 233 2.82 -3.50 4.48
CA ALA A 233 1.51 -2.96 4.84
C ALA A 233 1.34 -2.74 6.36
N VAL A 234 2.08 -3.49 7.21
CA VAL A 234 2.02 -3.37 8.67
C VAL A 234 2.73 -2.11 9.17
N THR A 235 3.75 -1.64 8.42
CA THR A 235 4.59 -0.50 8.78
C THR A 235 4.41 0.72 7.87
N GLN A 236 3.44 0.66 6.95
CA GLN A 236 3.13 1.73 6.01
C GLN A 236 2.84 3.05 6.72
N GLY A 237 3.53 4.11 6.28
CA GLY A 237 3.37 5.47 6.81
C GLY A 237 3.98 5.71 8.19
N LEU A 238 4.63 4.71 8.79
CA LEU A 238 5.28 4.83 10.09
C LEU A 238 6.72 5.31 9.96
N THR A 239 7.24 5.97 11.00
CA THR A 239 8.68 6.23 11.10
C THR A 239 9.42 5.00 11.63
N PRO A 240 10.74 4.84 11.41
CA PRO A 240 11.51 3.74 12.00
C PRO A 240 11.34 3.63 13.53
N ARG A 241 11.25 4.77 14.21
CA ARG A 241 10.97 4.82 15.65
C ARG A 241 9.58 4.28 15.99
N ASP A 242 8.56 4.66 15.24
CA ASP A 242 7.19 4.16 15.47
C ASP A 242 7.10 2.66 15.23
N VAL A 243 7.78 2.14 14.20
CA VAL A 243 7.89 0.70 13.94
C VAL A 243 8.52 -0.01 15.14
N GLN A 244 9.64 0.51 15.66
CA GLN A 244 10.31 -0.06 16.83
C GLN A 244 9.40 -0.05 18.08
N GLU A 245 8.65 1.04 18.30
CA GLU A 245 7.76 1.19 19.45
C GLU A 245 6.53 0.27 19.36
N LEU A 246 6.02 0.03 18.14
CA LEU A 246 4.84 -0.82 17.91
C LEU A 246 5.19 -2.30 17.86
N TYR A 247 6.30 -2.67 17.22
CA TYR A 247 6.58 -4.06 16.85
C TYR A 247 7.95 -4.57 17.31
N GLY A 248 8.89 -3.69 17.68
CA GLY A 248 10.28 -4.07 17.96
C GLY A 248 11.02 -4.50 16.70
N GLU A 249 11.95 -5.46 16.84
CA GLU A 249 12.61 -6.07 15.68
C GLU A 249 11.59 -6.90 14.89
N VAL A 250 11.26 -6.43 13.69
CA VAL A 250 10.41 -7.18 12.77
C VAL A 250 11.25 -8.31 12.16
N GLU A 251 11.27 -9.47 12.81
CA GLU A 251 11.94 -10.69 12.33
C GLU A 251 10.99 -11.61 11.53
N ALA A 252 9.71 -11.53 11.86
CA ALA A 252 8.64 -12.28 11.22
C ALA A 252 7.32 -11.52 11.36
N LEU A 253 6.30 -11.98 10.64
CA LEU A 253 4.93 -11.46 10.71
C LEU A 253 4.45 -11.42 12.17
N PRO A 254 4.07 -10.24 12.72
CA PRO A 254 3.42 -10.18 14.02
C PRO A 254 2.11 -10.98 13.94
N VAL A 255 1.96 -12.02 14.77
CA VAL A 255 0.72 -12.85 14.82
C VAL A 255 -0.52 -11.98 15.05
N ALA A 256 -0.37 -10.85 15.75
CA ALA A 256 -1.42 -9.89 16.02
C ALA A 256 -1.83 -9.00 14.82
N ALA A 257 -1.05 -8.97 13.74
CA ALA A 257 -1.36 -8.25 12.50
C ALA A 257 -2.10 -9.11 11.47
N SER A 258 -2.53 -10.33 11.85
CA SER A 258 -2.96 -11.35 10.88
C SER A 258 -4.15 -10.93 10.02
N ALA A 259 -5.11 -10.17 10.55
CA ALA A 259 -6.29 -9.75 9.81
C ALA A 259 -5.99 -8.77 8.65
N ARG A 260 -5.05 -7.83 8.86
CA ARG A 260 -4.60 -6.93 7.79
C ARG A 260 -3.76 -7.66 6.77
N TRP A 261 -2.91 -8.56 7.26
CA TRP A 261 -2.04 -9.36 6.44
C TRP A 261 -2.81 -10.37 5.57
N THR A 262 -3.87 -11.00 6.08
CA THR A 262 -4.70 -11.93 5.30
C THR A 262 -5.43 -11.21 4.17
N SER A 263 -6.06 -10.07 4.45
CA SER A 263 -6.71 -9.26 3.42
C SER A 263 -5.73 -8.68 2.40
N ALA A 264 -4.54 -8.27 2.84
CA ALA A 264 -3.53 -7.63 2.00
C ALA A 264 -2.92 -8.56 0.93
N ALA A 265 -2.83 -9.86 1.20
CA ALA A 265 -2.19 -10.81 0.29
C ALA A 265 -3.16 -11.48 -0.70
N HIS A 266 -4.44 -11.68 -0.33
CA HIS A 266 -5.46 -12.21 -1.26
C HIS A 266 -5.67 -11.28 -2.48
N ASP A 267 -5.57 -9.96 -2.26
CA ASP A 267 -5.71 -8.94 -3.29
C ASP A 267 -4.39 -8.16 -3.50
N SER A 268 -3.25 -8.87 -3.49
CA SER A 268 -1.96 -8.25 -3.76
C SER A 268 -1.93 -7.60 -5.15
N MET A 269 -1.28 -6.45 -5.27
CA MET A 269 -1.20 -5.70 -6.53
C MET A 269 -0.57 -6.56 -7.66
N PRO A 270 0.51 -7.33 -7.43
CA PRO A 270 1.04 -8.21 -8.46
C PRO A 270 0.06 -9.29 -8.92
N LEU A 271 -0.71 -9.92 -8.03
CA LEU A 271 -1.67 -10.97 -8.42
C LEU A 271 -2.82 -10.39 -9.25
N ALA A 272 -3.37 -9.25 -8.84
CA ALA A 272 -4.44 -8.57 -9.56
C ALA A 272 -4.01 -8.22 -10.99
N VAL A 273 -2.82 -7.63 -11.15
CA VAL A 273 -2.29 -7.29 -12.48
C VAL A 273 -1.95 -8.54 -13.29
N ALA A 274 -1.37 -9.58 -12.68
CA ALA A 274 -1.08 -10.84 -13.36
C ALA A 274 -2.34 -11.43 -14.00
N ARG A 275 -3.45 -11.48 -13.25
CA ARG A 275 -4.75 -11.98 -13.73
C ARG A 275 -5.26 -11.24 -14.96
N SER A 276 -4.92 -9.96 -15.14
CA SER A 276 -5.31 -9.20 -16.33
C SER A 276 -4.63 -9.71 -17.62
N PHE A 277 -3.44 -10.30 -17.52
CA PHE A 277 -2.67 -10.82 -18.66
C PHE A 277 -2.94 -12.30 -18.97
N LEU A 278 -3.41 -13.07 -18.00
CA LEU A 278 -3.58 -14.53 -18.15
C LEU A 278 -4.51 -15.00 -19.29
N PRO A 279 -5.53 -14.23 -19.74
CA PRO A 279 -6.40 -14.68 -20.84
C PRO A 279 -5.70 -14.78 -22.20
N ASP A 280 -4.79 -13.85 -22.51
CA ASP A 280 -4.29 -13.64 -23.88
C ASP A 280 -2.79 -13.24 -23.94
N GLY A 281 -2.15 -12.97 -22.80
CA GLY A 281 -0.77 -12.49 -22.74
C GLY A 281 -0.59 -11.07 -23.27
N LEU A 282 -1.65 -10.26 -23.32
CA LEU A 282 -1.65 -8.91 -23.86
C LEU A 282 -1.87 -7.85 -22.77
N LEU A 283 -1.25 -6.68 -22.94
CA LEU A 283 -1.58 -5.49 -22.15
C LEU A 283 -2.86 -4.86 -22.69
N ASP A 284 -4.00 -5.23 -22.11
CA ASP A 284 -5.29 -4.57 -22.31
C ASP A 284 -5.40 -3.38 -21.33
N PRO A 285 -5.34 -2.12 -21.79
CA PRO A 285 -5.32 -0.96 -20.89
C PRO A 285 -6.53 -0.85 -19.96
N GLU A 286 -7.71 -1.24 -20.44
CA GLU A 286 -8.95 -1.12 -19.67
C GLU A 286 -9.01 -2.20 -18.59
N ARG A 287 -8.74 -3.44 -18.97
CA ARG A 287 -8.69 -4.59 -18.04
C ARG A 287 -7.59 -4.41 -16.99
N THR A 288 -6.41 -3.96 -17.40
CA THR A 288 -5.30 -3.71 -16.47
C THR A 288 -5.57 -2.50 -15.58
N ALA A 289 -6.20 -1.44 -16.08
CA ALA A 289 -6.61 -0.30 -15.25
C ALA A 289 -7.64 -0.70 -14.19
N ASP A 290 -8.64 -1.51 -14.56
CA ASP A 290 -9.65 -2.04 -13.62
C ASP A 290 -8.99 -2.91 -12.54
N ALA A 291 -8.05 -3.79 -12.92
CA ALA A 291 -7.31 -4.61 -11.98
C ALA A 291 -6.49 -3.77 -10.97
N ILE A 292 -5.77 -2.75 -11.43
CA ILE A 292 -5.00 -1.84 -10.56
C ILE A 292 -5.95 -1.07 -9.63
N ALA A 293 -7.08 -0.57 -10.15
CA ALA A 293 -8.02 0.23 -9.37
C ALA A 293 -8.73 -0.59 -8.28
N ARG A 294 -9.04 -1.87 -8.54
CA ARG A 294 -9.65 -2.77 -7.55
C ARG A 294 -8.67 -3.23 -6.48
N ALA A 295 -7.39 -3.38 -6.84
CA ALA A 295 -6.33 -3.71 -5.88
C ALA A 295 -5.90 -2.52 -5.01
N ALA A 296 -6.26 -1.29 -5.41
CA ALA A 296 -5.97 -0.08 -4.63
C ALA A 296 -6.72 -0.07 -3.30
N ARG A 297 -6.03 0.34 -2.24
CA ARG A 297 -6.57 0.45 -0.88
C ARG A 297 -6.95 1.90 -0.58
N ARG A 298 -7.89 2.09 0.35
CA ARG A 298 -8.30 3.43 0.77
C ARG A 298 -7.20 4.21 1.49
N ASP A 299 -6.28 3.51 2.16
CA ASP A 299 -5.12 4.08 2.85
C ASP A 299 -3.88 4.20 1.96
N ASP A 300 -3.99 3.85 0.68
CA ASP A 300 -2.93 4.07 -0.29
C ASP A 300 -2.68 5.56 -0.53
N PRO A 301 -1.47 5.91 -0.99
CA PRO A 301 -1.14 7.28 -1.34
C PRO A 301 -2.16 7.93 -2.29
N PRO A 302 -2.31 9.27 -2.27
CA PRO A 302 -3.36 9.96 -3.00
C PRO A 302 -3.38 9.71 -4.50
N GLY A 303 -2.24 9.43 -5.14
CA GLY A 303 -2.17 9.11 -6.56
C GLY A 303 -2.95 7.83 -6.89
N LEU A 304 -2.60 6.71 -6.24
CA LEU A 304 -3.28 5.42 -6.47
C LEU A 304 -4.75 5.44 -6.03
N SER A 305 -5.04 5.94 -4.83
CA SER A 305 -6.42 6.00 -4.32
C SER A 305 -7.30 7.01 -5.08
N GLY A 306 -6.70 8.10 -5.58
CA GLY A 306 -7.34 9.06 -6.47
C GLY A 306 -7.68 8.45 -7.84
N PHE A 307 -6.73 7.73 -8.44
CA PHE A 307 -6.96 6.96 -9.67
C PHE A 307 -8.11 5.96 -9.52
N ALA A 308 -8.10 5.15 -8.46
CA ALA A 308 -9.15 4.17 -8.23
C ALA A 308 -10.53 4.82 -8.11
N ARG A 309 -10.62 5.96 -7.42
CA ARG A 309 -11.84 6.77 -7.32
C ARG A 309 -12.28 7.32 -8.68
N ASN A 310 -11.35 7.80 -9.49
CA ASN A 310 -11.62 8.32 -10.82
C ASN A 310 -12.22 7.24 -11.72
N LEU A 311 -11.62 6.04 -11.73
CA LEU A 311 -12.08 4.94 -12.58
C LEU A 311 -13.38 4.32 -12.07
N LEU A 312 -13.39 3.85 -10.82
CA LEU A 312 -14.48 3.01 -10.29
C LEU A 312 -15.69 3.80 -9.79
N GLU A 313 -15.46 4.93 -9.10
CA GLU A 313 -16.55 5.71 -8.50
C GLU A 313 -17.07 6.81 -9.45
N ARG A 314 -16.19 7.42 -10.24
CA ARG A 314 -16.55 8.55 -11.13
C ARG A 314 -16.78 8.12 -12.59
N GLY A 315 -16.45 6.88 -12.96
CA GLY A 315 -16.60 6.39 -14.33
C GLY A 315 -15.74 7.14 -15.35
N ILE A 316 -14.60 7.70 -14.92
CA ILE A 316 -13.65 8.35 -15.82
C ILE A 316 -12.93 7.25 -16.59
N PRO A 317 -12.86 7.31 -17.93
CA PRO A 317 -12.22 6.26 -18.72
C PRO A 317 -10.72 6.14 -18.40
N TRP A 318 -10.16 4.95 -18.60
CA TRP A 318 -8.79 4.59 -18.18
C TRP A 318 -7.72 5.59 -18.63
N HIS A 319 -7.84 6.14 -19.85
CA HIS A 319 -6.86 7.08 -20.42
C HIS A 319 -6.96 8.51 -19.84
N GLU A 320 -7.98 8.80 -19.04
CA GLU A 320 -8.16 10.06 -18.32
C GLU A 320 -8.09 9.91 -16.81
N ALA A 321 -8.28 8.71 -16.27
CA ALA A 321 -8.42 8.44 -14.84
C ALA A 321 -7.12 8.60 -14.05
N GLY A 322 -5.96 8.41 -14.70
CA GLY A 322 -4.64 8.49 -14.07
C GLY A 322 -4.33 9.84 -13.42
N GLU A 323 -3.67 9.79 -12.27
CA GLU A 323 -3.28 10.94 -11.44
C GLU A 323 -1.84 11.38 -11.72
N ASN A 324 -1.58 12.68 -11.60
CA ASN A 324 -0.22 13.22 -11.80
C ASN A 324 0.56 13.21 -10.49
N ALA A 325 0.88 12.02 -10.00
CA ALA A 325 1.61 11.81 -8.76
C ALA A 325 2.94 11.07 -9.02
N PRO A 326 4.07 11.51 -8.42
CA PRO A 326 5.38 10.90 -8.63
C PRO A 326 5.57 9.61 -7.82
N GLU A 327 4.55 8.78 -7.64
CA GLU A 327 4.53 7.68 -6.64
C GLU A 327 5.18 6.36 -7.14
N SER A 328 5.59 5.49 -6.21
CA SER A 328 6.30 4.23 -6.47
C SER A 328 5.40 3.05 -6.83
N MET A 329 4.11 3.10 -6.49
CA MET A 329 3.19 1.96 -6.68
C MET A 329 3.11 1.39 -8.10
N PRO A 330 3.20 2.18 -9.18
CA PRO A 330 3.34 1.66 -10.54
C PRO A 330 4.48 0.66 -10.73
N ALA A 331 5.58 0.80 -9.99
CA ALA A 331 6.72 -0.11 -10.04
C ALA A 331 6.44 -1.46 -9.36
N VAL A 332 5.48 -1.53 -8.42
CA VAL A 332 4.97 -2.83 -7.91
C VAL A 332 4.05 -3.48 -8.95
N ALA A 333 3.15 -2.69 -9.52
CA ALA A 333 2.17 -3.17 -10.51
C ALA A 333 2.83 -3.70 -11.80
N VAL A 334 4.02 -3.22 -12.16
CA VAL A 334 4.71 -3.64 -13.39
C VAL A 334 5.31 -5.06 -13.32
N LEU A 335 5.38 -5.67 -12.14
CA LEU A 335 6.06 -6.96 -11.95
C LEU A 335 5.53 -8.06 -12.90
N PRO A 336 4.22 -8.34 -13.00
CA PRO A 336 3.74 -9.42 -13.87
C PRO A 336 4.04 -9.15 -15.35
N LEU A 337 4.07 -7.88 -15.75
CA LEU A 337 4.47 -7.47 -17.09
C LEU A 337 5.97 -7.72 -17.33
N ALA A 338 6.80 -7.47 -16.31
CA ALA A 338 8.22 -7.75 -16.37
C ALA A 338 8.53 -9.24 -16.56
N LEU A 339 7.74 -10.11 -15.93
CA LEU A 339 7.80 -11.55 -16.15
C LEU A 339 7.34 -11.92 -17.56
N LEU A 340 6.20 -11.38 -17.99
CA LEU A 340 5.60 -11.67 -19.30
C LEU A 340 6.48 -11.24 -20.48
N ARG A 341 7.22 -10.13 -20.34
CA ARG A 341 8.12 -9.58 -21.36
C ARG A 341 9.59 -9.80 -21.03
N ALA A 342 9.89 -10.80 -20.21
CA ALA A 342 11.26 -11.10 -19.79
C ALA A 342 12.19 -11.25 -20.99
N GLY A 343 11.76 -11.87 -22.10
CA GLY A 343 12.59 -12.06 -23.31
C GLY A 343 12.67 -10.87 -24.29
N SER A 344 12.13 -9.69 -23.97
CA SER A 344 12.14 -8.56 -24.92
C SER A 344 12.27 -7.21 -24.24
N PHE A 345 13.49 -6.65 -24.21
CA PHE A 345 13.74 -5.34 -23.60
C PHE A 345 12.90 -4.21 -24.21
N ARG A 346 12.83 -4.13 -25.54
CA ARG A 346 12.08 -3.05 -26.21
C ARG A 346 10.60 -3.11 -25.88
N ARG A 347 10.01 -4.31 -25.90
CA ARG A 347 8.59 -4.50 -25.57
C ARG A 347 8.32 -4.26 -24.09
N LEU A 348 9.21 -4.73 -23.22
CA LEU A 348 9.16 -4.49 -21.78
C LEU A 348 9.15 -2.99 -21.48
N LYS A 349 10.12 -2.22 -22.00
CA LYS A 349 10.24 -0.78 -21.77
C LYS A 349 8.98 -0.03 -22.28
N LEU A 350 8.48 -0.40 -23.45
CA LEU A 350 7.25 0.16 -24.03
C LEU A 350 6.03 -0.07 -23.14
N GLU A 351 5.71 -1.33 -22.86
CA GLU A 351 4.51 -1.69 -22.12
C GLU A 351 4.59 -1.27 -20.65
N ALA A 352 5.79 -1.27 -20.04
CA ALA A 352 5.98 -0.82 -18.65
C ALA A 352 5.62 0.66 -18.48
N GLY A 353 6.02 1.50 -19.43
CA GLY A 353 5.66 2.92 -19.40
C GLY A 353 4.17 3.16 -19.64
N ILE A 354 3.53 2.35 -20.51
CA ILE A 354 2.07 2.38 -20.70
C ILE A 354 1.35 1.98 -19.42
N LEU A 355 1.70 0.84 -18.83
CA LEU A 355 1.09 0.32 -17.60
C LEU A 355 1.17 1.34 -16.46
N ALA A 356 2.34 1.95 -16.27
CA ALA A 356 2.52 2.98 -15.26
C ALA A 356 1.58 4.16 -15.48
N SER A 357 1.43 4.59 -16.72
CA SER A 357 0.60 5.74 -17.09
C SER A 357 -0.90 5.53 -16.96
N LEU A 358 -1.36 4.28 -16.84
CA LEU A 358 -2.77 3.99 -16.57
C LEU A 358 -3.23 4.64 -15.27
N SER A 359 -2.39 4.54 -14.22
CA SER A 359 -2.69 5.09 -12.90
C SER A 359 -1.91 6.36 -12.58
N HIS A 360 -0.68 6.49 -13.07
CA HIS A 360 0.23 7.59 -12.73
C HIS A 360 0.85 8.19 -13.98
N ASN A 361 0.38 9.38 -14.39
CA ASN A 361 0.88 10.06 -15.58
C ASN A 361 2.07 11.00 -15.30
N HIS A 362 2.72 10.85 -14.14
CA HIS A 362 3.91 11.63 -13.77
C HIS A 362 5.19 10.99 -14.33
N PRO A 363 6.11 11.76 -14.96
CA PRO A 363 7.36 11.23 -15.53
C PRO A 363 8.22 10.40 -14.57
N THR A 364 8.37 10.83 -13.31
CA THR A 364 9.11 10.09 -12.28
C THR A 364 8.49 8.73 -11.96
N ALA A 365 7.16 8.59 -11.95
CA ALA A 365 6.49 7.31 -11.72
C ALA A 365 6.70 6.35 -12.90
N ILE A 366 6.61 6.88 -14.13
CA ILE A 366 6.88 6.14 -15.37
C ILE A 366 8.33 5.67 -15.44
N ALA A 367 9.29 6.58 -15.18
CA ALA A 367 10.71 6.25 -15.09
C ALA A 367 10.94 5.15 -14.04
N GLY A 368 10.31 5.29 -12.88
CA GLY A 368 10.38 4.32 -11.81
C GLY A 368 9.91 2.92 -12.23
N ALA A 369 8.71 2.82 -12.81
CA ALA A 369 8.17 1.54 -13.26
C ALA A 369 9.06 0.89 -14.32
N ILE A 370 9.56 1.65 -15.29
CA ILE A 370 10.49 1.14 -16.31
C ILE A 370 11.78 0.63 -15.64
N ALA A 371 12.37 1.38 -14.70
CA ALA A 371 13.57 0.96 -13.99
C ALA A 371 13.36 -0.36 -13.23
N GLN A 372 12.26 -0.48 -12.48
CA GLN A 372 11.94 -1.69 -11.73
C GLN A 372 11.67 -2.88 -12.65
N ALA A 373 10.93 -2.68 -13.74
CA ALA A 373 10.65 -3.74 -14.70
C ALA A 373 11.94 -4.28 -15.33
N CYS A 374 12.84 -3.40 -15.77
CA CYS A 374 14.14 -3.79 -16.29
C CYS A 374 15.05 -4.41 -15.22
N ALA A 375 14.97 -3.95 -13.97
CA ALA A 375 15.71 -4.55 -12.87
C ALA A 375 15.27 -5.99 -12.61
N VAL A 376 13.96 -6.26 -12.55
CA VAL A 376 13.40 -7.60 -12.40
C VAL A 376 13.81 -8.49 -13.57
N ALA A 377 13.62 -8.06 -14.82
CA ALA A 377 14.03 -8.84 -15.99
C ALA A 377 15.52 -9.19 -15.93
N ARG A 378 16.39 -8.24 -15.58
CA ARG A 378 17.82 -8.52 -15.40
C ARG A 378 18.09 -9.54 -14.29
N MET A 379 17.33 -9.54 -13.19
CA MET A 379 17.49 -10.53 -12.12
C MET A 379 17.07 -11.94 -12.58
N LEU A 380 16.01 -12.05 -13.38
CA LEU A 380 15.60 -13.34 -13.96
C LEU A 380 16.69 -13.96 -14.83
N HIS A 381 17.47 -13.15 -15.54
CA HIS A 381 18.55 -13.63 -16.43
C HIS A 381 19.95 -13.62 -15.77
N ALA A 382 20.09 -13.12 -14.54
CA ALA A 382 21.40 -13.04 -13.87
C ALA A 382 21.82 -14.42 -13.33
N PRO A 383 22.97 -14.98 -13.73
CA PRO A 383 23.47 -16.21 -13.13
C PRO A 383 23.61 -16.10 -11.60
N ALA A 384 23.46 -17.22 -10.90
CA ALA A 384 23.67 -17.26 -9.46
C ALA A 384 25.10 -16.79 -9.10
N SER A 385 25.20 -16.01 -8.02
CA SER A 385 26.44 -15.45 -7.49
C SER A 385 27.28 -14.60 -8.47
N SER A 386 26.70 -14.12 -9.58
CA SER A 386 27.41 -13.28 -10.56
C SER A 386 27.03 -11.78 -10.48
N LEU A 387 26.25 -11.39 -9.48
CA LEU A 387 25.70 -10.03 -9.39
C LEU A 387 26.75 -9.01 -8.95
N ASP A 388 27.16 -8.12 -9.86
CA ASP A 388 27.89 -6.90 -9.49
C ASP A 388 26.91 -5.87 -8.91
N VAL A 389 26.87 -5.81 -7.58
CA VAL A 389 25.95 -4.95 -6.83
C VAL A 389 26.17 -3.45 -7.07
N ILE A 390 27.36 -3.02 -7.51
CA ILE A 390 27.67 -1.60 -7.74
C ILE A 390 27.32 -1.21 -9.18
N SER A 391 27.69 -2.03 -10.15
CA SER A 391 27.43 -1.75 -11.58
C SER A 391 25.97 -2.00 -11.95
N PHE A 392 25.27 -2.87 -11.23
CA PHE A 392 23.87 -3.18 -11.49
C PHE A 392 22.96 -1.94 -11.53
N PRO A 393 22.86 -1.11 -10.46
CA PRO A 393 22.02 0.09 -10.48
C PRO A 393 22.51 1.15 -11.47
N ARG A 394 23.83 1.26 -11.71
CA ARG A 394 24.38 2.17 -12.73
C ARG A 394 23.83 1.88 -14.13
N ALA A 395 23.75 0.61 -14.48
CA ALA A 395 23.25 0.18 -15.79
C ALA A 395 21.73 0.42 -15.98
N LEU A 396 20.97 0.72 -14.92
CA LEU A 396 19.56 1.10 -15.02
C LEU A 396 19.36 2.60 -15.31
N SER A 397 20.35 3.45 -14.99
CA SER A 397 20.24 4.90 -15.18
C SER A 397 20.00 5.30 -16.66
N PRO A 398 20.72 4.73 -17.65
CA PRO A 398 20.47 5.05 -19.06
C PRO A 398 19.05 4.66 -19.51
N VAL A 399 18.49 3.57 -18.99
CA VAL A 399 17.17 3.05 -19.39
C VAL A 399 16.05 4.08 -19.20
N VAL A 400 16.19 4.95 -18.20
CA VAL A 400 15.20 5.98 -17.84
C VAL A 400 15.62 7.40 -18.22
N ALA A 401 16.71 7.53 -18.98
CA ALA A 401 17.25 8.83 -19.31
C ALA A 401 16.31 9.59 -20.28
N GLY A 402 16.14 10.89 -20.05
CA GLY A 402 15.25 11.75 -20.85
C GLY A 402 13.74 11.62 -20.55
N ILE A 403 13.33 10.74 -19.63
CA ILE A 403 11.93 10.64 -19.18
C ILE A 403 11.62 11.80 -18.22
N GLU A 404 12.49 12.00 -17.23
CA GLU A 404 12.36 13.06 -16.23
C GLU A 404 13.01 14.36 -16.71
N PRO A 405 12.46 15.54 -16.38
CA PRO A 405 13.02 16.81 -16.81
C PRO A 405 14.42 17.01 -16.21
N GLU A 406 15.45 17.07 -17.06
CA GLU A 406 16.85 17.16 -16.64
C GLU A 406 17.19 18.50 -15.95
N ARG A 407 16.43 19.58 -16.24
CA ARG A 407 16.53 20.94 -15.65
C ARG A 407 15.30 21.75 -16.12
N GLY A 408 14.49 22.34 -15.23
CA GLY A 408 13.42 23.22 -15.74
C GLY A 408 12.43 23.88 -14.78
N ALA A 409 12.12 23.30 -13.62
CA ALA A 409 11.36 24.02 -12.60
C ALA A 409 12.37 24.67 -11.65
N ARG A 410 12.47 26.01 -11.64
CA ARG A 410 13.33 26.77 -10.71
C ARG A 410 13.25 26.13 -9.32
N PRO A 411 14.34 25.56 -8.77
CA PRO A 411 14.30 25.07 -7.42
C PRO A 411 14.04 26.27 -6.52
N ARG A 412 12.89 26.30 -5.84
CA ARG A 412 12.58 27.40 -4.92
C ARG A 412 13.59 27.51 -3.77
N LEU A 413 14.54 26.59 -3.63
CA LEU A 413 15.54 26.53 -2.56
C LEU A 413 16.87 25.83 -2.94
N GLY A 414 17.40 26.02 -4.16
CA GLY A 414 18.79 25.60 -4.48
C GLY A 414 19.12 24.09 -4.45
N LYS A 415 18.15 23.20 -4.17
CA LYS A 415 18.32 21.74 -4.32
C LYS A 415 18.05 21.34 -5.77
N SER A 416 19.03 20.73 -6.45
CA SER A 416 18.83 20.07 -7.75
C SER A 416 17.64 19.12 -7.65
N ALA A 417 16.76 19.08 -8.66
CA ALA A 417 15.72 18.05 -8.73
C ALA A 417 16.39 16.67 -8.72
N THR A 418 15.97 15.82 -7.78
CA THR A 418 16.43 14.43 -7.67
C THR A 418 15.56 13.55 -8.56
N THR A 419 16.19 12.89 -9.53
CA THR A 419 15.55 11.98 -10.49
C THR A 419 15.85 10.52 -10.13
N VAL A 420 15.00 9.60 -10.59
CA VAL A 420 15.24 8.15 -10.47
C VAL A 420 16.59 7.81 -11.11
N GLY A 421 16.83 8.30 -12.34
CA GLY A 421 18.06 8.05 -13.07
C GLY A 421 19.33 8.50 -12.33
N ARG A 422 19.31 9.67 -11.68
CA ARG A 422 20.46 10.17 -10.89
C ARG A 422 20.70 9.31 -9.65
N LYS A 423 19.65 8.96 -8.93
CA LYS A 423 19.79 8.15 -7.70
C LYS A 423 20.30 6.74 -8.00
N LEU A 424 19.82 6.12 -9.07
CA LEU A 424 20.33 4.82 -9.54
C LEU A 424 21.75 4.89 -10.10
N GLY A 425 22.09 5.94 -10.85
CA GLY A 425 23.37 6.09 -11.52
C GLY A 425 24.53 6.54 -10.64
N ALA A 426 24.25 7.30 -9.58
CA ALA A 426 25.28 7.97 -8.78
C ALA A 426 25.15 7.74 -7.27
N GLU A 427 23.98 8.06 -6.67
CA GLU A 427 23.83 8.08 -5.21
C GLU A 427 23.84 6.67 -4.60
N LEU A 428 23.02 5.75 -5.13
CA LEU A 428 22.95 4.37 -4.67
C LEU A 428 24.28 3.62 -4.86
N PRO A 429 24.94 3.65 -6.03
CA PRO A 429 26.26 3.03 -6.20
C PRO A 429 27.31 3.56 -5.21
N ALA A 430 27.27 4.86 -4.88
CA ALA A 430 28.20 5.44 -3.91
C ALA A 430 27.92 4.99 -2.46
N LEU A 431 26.65 4.73 -2.12
CA LEU A 431 26.25 4.16 -0.82
C LEU A 431 26.66 2.68 -0.72
N LEU A 432 26.47 1.90 -1.80
CA LEU A 432 26.85 0.49 -1.86
C LEU A 432 28.37 0.31 -1.81
N LEU A 433 29.13 1.15 -2.55
CA LEU A 433 30.59 1.09 -2.58
C LEU A 433 31.20 1.28 -1.18
N ARG A 434 30.66 2.18 -0.36
CA ARG A 434 31.12 2.41 1.02
C ARG A 434 30.49 1.48 2.05
N ARG A 435 29.62 0.55 1.63
CA ARG A 435 28.84 -0.35 2.49
C ARG A 435 28.05 0.41 3.58
N ALA A 436 27.38 1.48 3.17
CA ALA A 436 26.59 2.30 4.08
C ALA A 436 25.54 1.43 4.83
N PRO A 437 25.26 1.70 6.11
CA PRO A 437 24.13 1.09 6.81
C PRO A 437 22.80 1.53 6.19
N VAL A 438 21.75 0.73 6.39
CA VAL A 438 20.42 1.00 5.80
C VAL A 438 19.87 2.34 6.26
N GLN A 439 20.11 2.72 7.51
CA GLN A 439 19.69 4.02 8.04
C GLN A 439 20.29 5.19 7.24
N GLU A 440 21.58 5.12 6.89
CA GLU A 440 22.23 6.14 6.06
C GLU A 440 21.71 6.12 4.61
N MET A 441 21.39 4.94 4.08
CA MET A 441 20.71 4.85 2.77
C MET A 441 19.33 5.47 2.79
N GLN A 442 18.56 5.22 3.85
CA GLN A 442 17.22 5.79 4.04
C GLN A 442 17.28 7.33 4.11
N GLU A 443 18.24 7.88 4.85
CA GLU A 443 18.45 9.33 4.95
C GLU A 443 18.90 9.98 3.64
N ALA A 444 19.77 9.31 2.88
CA ALA A 444 20.31 9.83 1.63
C ALA A 444 19.35 9.65 0.43
N LEU A 445 18.71 8.49 0.33
CA LEU A 445 17.85 8.15 -0.80
C LEU A 445 16.41 8.63 -0.58
N GLY A 446 15.94 8.62 0.67
CA GLY A 446 14.54 8.67 1.02
C GLY A 446 13.92 7.28 1.01
N ASN A 447 12.75 7.15 1.62
CA ASN A 447 11.89 5.97 1.60
C ASN A 447 10.40 6.35 1.56
N GLY A 448 10.09 7.56 1.10
CA GLY A 448 8.74 8.04 0.92
C GLY A 448 8.06 7.45 -0.32
N THR A 449 6.82 7.90 -0.56
CA THR A 449 6.00 7.39 -1.65
C THR A 449 6.52 7.76 -3.01
N ALA A 450 7.38 8.77 -3.12
CA ALA A 450 7.93 9.21 -4.39
C ALA A 450 8.84 8.14 -5.02
N ALA A 451 8.67 7.85 -6.31
CA ALA A 451 9.42 6.83 -7.05
C ALA A 451 10.93 7.09 -7.05
N HIS A 452 11.37 8.36 -7.02
CA HIS A 452 12.80 8.66 -6.88
C HIS A 452 13.34 8.34 -5.48
N GLU A 453 12.51 8.18 -4.46
CA GLU A 453 12.93 7.72 -3.13
C GLU A 453 12.80 6.20 -3.00
N GLY A 454 11.58 5.68 -3.22
CA GLY A 454 11.25 4.28 -2.94
C GLY A 454 12.01 3.26 -3.80
N ILE A 455 12.25 3.56 -5.08
CA ILE A 455 12.87 2.59 -6.00
C ILE A 455 14.37 2.43 -5.72
N PRO A 456 15.18 3.51 -5.62
CA PRO A 456 16.57 3.37 -5.22
C PRO A 456 16.72 2.73 -3.84
N PHE A 457 15.82 3.03 -2.89
CA PHE A 457 15.88 2.43 -1.56
C PHE A 457 15.54 0.93 -1.57
N ALA A 458 14.54 0.50 -2.35
CA ALA A 458 14.21 -0.92 -2.53
C ALA A 458 15.38 -1.70 -3.17
N LEU A 459 15.98 -1.14 -4.23
CA LEU A 459 17.18 -1.72 -4.84
C LEU A 459 18.34 -1.75 -3.83
N GLY A 460 18.53 -0.70 -3.03
CA GLY A 460 19.55 -0.66 -1.99
C GLY A 460 19.36 -1.74 -0.92
N CYS A 461 18.13 -1.98 -0.47
CA CYS A 461 17.84 -3.06 0.47
C CYS A 461 18.22 -4.43 -0.11
N PHE A 462 17.77 -4.71 -1.34
CA PHE A 462 18.11 -5.95 -2.05
C PHE A 462 19.63 -6.12 -2.28
N LEU A 463 20.30 -5.11 -2.85
CA LEU A 463 21.70 -5.21 -3.29
C LEU A 463 22.70 -5.32 -2.15
N ARG A 464 22.31 -5.04 -0.90
CA ARG A 464 23.16 -5.30 0.27
C ARG A 464 23.28 -6.78 0.60
N SER A 465 22.21 -7.55 0.36
CA SER A 465 22.08 -8.94 0.73
C SER A 465 21.30 -9.72 -0.33
N PRO A 466 21.79 -9.79 -1.58
CA PRO A 466 21.01 -10.29 -2.71
C PRO A 466 20.65 -11.78 -2.61
N GLU A 467 21.42 -12.55 -1.83
CA GLU A 467 21.24 -13.99 -1.62
C GLU A 467 20.46 -14.33 -0.33
N ASP A 468 20.09 -13.33 0.48
CA ASP A 468 19.30 -13.53 1.70
C ASP A 468 17.99 -12.74 1.61
N PHE A 469 16.89 -13.47 1.42
CA PHE A 469 15.57 -12.88 1.28
C PHE A 469 15.15 -12.04 2.49
N ALA A 470 15.46 -12.49 3.71
CA ALA A 470 15.07 -11.77 4.91
C ALA A 470 15.84 -10.46 5.03
N GLU A 471 17.16 -10.50 4.80
CA GLU A 471 18.02 -9.32 4.84
C GLU A 471 17.77 -8.36 3.65
N ALA A 472 17.22 -8.85 2.54
CA ALA A 472 16.81 -8.01 1.42
C ALA A 472 15.48 -7.27 1.67
N VAL A 473 14.52 -7.90 2.38
CA VAL A 473 13.14 -7.38 2.52
C VAL A 473 12.90 -6.69 3.86
N LEU A 474 13.35 -7.27 4.97
CA LEU A 474 13.04 -6.76 6.32
C LEU A 474 13.56 -5.34 6.56
N PRO A 475 14.71 -4.89 6.02
CA PRO A 475 15.12 -3.51 6.21
C PRO A 475 14.12 -2.49 5.61
N ALA A 476 13.50 -2.80 4.46
CA ALA A 476 12.46 -1.96 3.88
C ALA A 476 11.23 -1.86 4.79
N VAL A 477 10.88 -2.95 5.46
CA VAL A 477 9.75 -3.01 6.41
C VAL A 477 10.07 -2.22 7.68
N ARG A 478 11.27 -2.41 8.24
CA ARG A 478 11.70 -1.82 9.51
C ARG A 478 11.84 -0.29 9.45
N HIS A 479 12.20 0.26 8.29
CA HIS A 479 12.39 1.70 8.14
C HIS A 479 11.09 2.46 7.80
N GLY A 480 9.96 1.77 7.66
CA GLY A 480 8.66 2.40 7.43
C GLY A 480 8.61 3.23 6.14
N GLY A 481 7.93 4.37 6.16
CA GLY A 481 7.70 5.20 4.98
C GLY A 481 6.72 4.53 4.01
N ASP A 482 7.08 4.40 2.74
CA ASP A 482 6.31 3.63 1.74
C ASP A 482 6.66 2.13 1.79
N ALA A 483 6.70 1.60 3.01
CA ALA A 483 7.20 0.25 3.31
C ALA A 483 6.53 -0.84 2.46
N ARG A 484 5.23 -0.70 2.17
CA ARG A 484 4.48 -1.64 1.33
C ARG A 484 5.08 -1.73 -0.07
N ALA A 485 5.26 -0.60 -0.75
CA ALA A 485 5.81 -0.60 -2.10
C ALA A 485 7.29 -0.98 -2.12
N VAL A 486 8.08 -0.43 -1.20
CA VAL A 486 9.53 -0.68 -1.12
C VAL A 486 9.83 -2.16 -0.85
N ALA A 487 9.16 -2.76 0.14
CA ALA A 487 9.35 -4.17 0.47
C ALA A 487 8.86 -5.08 -0.67
N ALA A 488 7.75 -4.75 -1.34
CA ALA A 488 7.26 -5.49 -2.49
C ALA A 488 8.24 -5.45 -3.67
N MET A 489 8.89 -4.31 -3.93
CA MET A 489 9.91 -4.19 -4.98
C MET A 489 11.19 -4.95 -4.61
N ALA A 490 11.67 -4.83 -3.36
CA ALA A 490 12.85 -5.56 -2.89
C ALA A 490 12.63 -7.08 -2.91
N GLY A 491 11.46 -7.54 -2.46
CA GLY A 491 11.07 -8.94 -2.50
C GLY A 491 10.93 -9.49 -3.92
N ALA A 492 10.40 -8.70 -4.86
CA ALA A 492 10.35 -9.07 -6.27
C ALA A 492 11.74 -9.27 -6.87
N LEU A 493 12.68 -8.36 -6.60
CA LEU A 493 14.05 -8.43 -7.10
C LEU A 493 14.81 -9.62 -6.51
N CYS A 494 14.73 -9.79 -5.20
CA CYS A 494 15.38 -10.91 -4.51
C CYS A 494 14.81 -12.24 -4.99
N GLY A 495 13.48 -12.39 -5.00
CA GLY A 495 12.81 -13.61 -5.48
C GLY A 495 13.06 -13.91 -6.96
N ALA A 496 13.19 -12.89 -7.82
CA ALA A 496 13.58 -13.08 -9.22
C ALA A 496 15.03 -13.60 -9.36
N TYR A 497 15.90 -13.32 -8.40
CA TYR A 497 17.30 -13.72 -8.43
C TYR A 497 17.53 -15.11 -7.79
N ILE A 498 16.96 -15.35 -6.62
CA ILE A 498 17.15 -16.58 -5.83
C ILE A 498 16.06 -17.65 -6.03
N GLY A 499 14.94 -17.30 -6.68
CA GLY A 499 13.81 -18.20 -6.91
C GLY A 499 12.89 -18.42 -5.70
N GLU A 500 11.78 -19.16 -5.89
CA GLU A 500 10.88 -19.58 -4.80
C GLU A 500 11.65 -20.40 -3.76
N SER A 501 12.53 -21.30 -4.23
CA SER A 501 13.36 -22.16 -3.40
C SER A 501 14.27 -21.40 -2.41
N GLY A 502 14.66 -20.16 -2.74
CA GLY A 502 15.46 -19.30 -1.87
C GLY A 502 14.63 -18.50 -0.84
N ILE A 503 13.30 -18.50 -0.91
CA ILE A 503 12.45 -17.80 0.05
C ILE A 503 12.21 -18.68 1.27
N PRO A 504 12.53 -18.23 2.50
CA PRO A 504 12.31 -19.03 3.70
C PRO A 504 10.82 -19.40 3.89
N GLU A 505 10.55 -20.68 4.11
CA GLU A 505 9.18 -21.22 4.20
C GLU A 505 8.30 -20.52 5.23
N ARG A 506 8.88 -19.99 6.32
CA ARG A 506 8.17 -19.17 7.33
C ARG A 506 7.45 -17.94 6.75
N PHE A 507 7.89 -17.43 5.60
CA PHE A 507 7.23 -16.34 4.89
C PHE A 507 6.14 -16.85 3.94
N LEU A 508 6.27 -18.08 3.43
CA LEU A 508 5.39 -18.67 2.44
C LEU A 508 4.24 -19.47 3.04
N GLU A 509 4.44 -20.25 4.13
CA GLU A 509 3.38 -21.07 4.79
C GLU A 509 2.15 -20.22 5.11
N ARG A 510 2.46 -18.97 5.38
CA ARG A 510 1.62 -17.99 5.98
C ARG A 510 0.95 -17.16 4.87
N LEU A 511 1.59 -17.00 3.71
CA LEU A 511 1.13 -16.12 2.63
C LEU A 511 -0.22 -16.61 2.03
N PRO A 512 -1.30 -15.84 2.21
CA PRO A 512 -2.55 -16.12 1.51
C PRO A 512 -2.40 -15.97 0.00
N GLY A 513 -3.09 -16.81 -0.76
CA GLY A 513 -3.00 -16.80 -2.22
C GLY A 513 -1.66 -17.33 -2.78
N ARG A 514 -0.81 -17.98 -1.97
CA ARG A 514 0.45 -18.59 -2.43
C ARG A 514 0.25 -19.46 -3.67
N GLN A 515 -0.78 -20.31 -3.66
CA GLN A 515 -1.08 -21.19 -4.80
C GLN A 515 -1.44 -20.38 -6.04
N ASP A 516 -2.38 -19.44 -5.93
CA ASP A 516 -2.78 -18.56 -7.04
C ASP A 516 -1.60 -17.77 -7.62
N LEU A 517 -0.68 -17.29 -6.77
CA LEU A 517 0.55 -16.60 -7.18
C LEU A 517 1.48 -17.54 -7.94
N GLY A 518 1.68 -18.76 -7.45
CA GLY A 518 2.50 -19.79 -8.11
C GLY A 518 1.92 -20.21 -9.46
N ASP A 519 0.60 -20.39 -9.54
CA ASP A 519 -0.10 -20.75 -10.77
C ASP A 519 -0.09 -19.59 -11.78
N ALA A 520 -0.24 -18.35 -11.32
CA ALA A 520 -0.09 -17.16 -12.16
C ALA A 520 1.34 -17.04 -12.72
N ALA A 521 2.37 -17.27 -11.89
CA ALA A 521 3.77 -17.26 -12.32
C ALA A 521 4.03 -18.30 -13.42
N ASP A 522 3.57 -19.54 -13.22
CA ASP A 522 3.74 -20.63 -14.19
C ASP A 522 3.07 -20.30 -15.53
N ARG A 523 1.87 -19.72 -15.49
CA ARG A 523 1.15 -19.31 -16.70
C ARG A 523 1.81 -18.12 -17.41
N LEU A 524 2.33 -17.15 -16.67
CA LEU A 524 3.09 -16.04 -17.25
C LEU A 524 4.36 -16.54 -17.93
N LEU A 525 5.06 -17.51 -17.35
CA LEU A 525 6.23 -18.14 -17.97
C LEU A 525 5.86 -18.84 -19.29
N ALA A 526 4.77 -19.60 -19.31
CA ALA A 526 4.31 -20.26 -20.52
C ALA A 526 4.00 -19.25 -21.66
N LEU A 527 3.42 -18.10 -21.31
CA LEU A 527 3.16 -17.01 -22.27
C LEU A 527 4.44 -16.29 -22.70
N ALA A 528 5.40 -16.10 -21.79
CA ALA A 528 6.66 -15.42 -22.06
C ALA A 528 7.62 -16.23 -22.94
N ALA A 529 7.57 -17.57 -22.84
CA ALA A 529 8.39 -18.47 -23.64
C ALA A 529 7.72 -18.90 -24.97
N GLY A 530 6.39 -18.73 -25.08
CA GLY A 530 5.60 -19.17 -26.23
C GLY A 530 5.28 -18.07 -27.27
N GLY A 531 5.62 -16.81 -26.99
CA GLY A 531 5.46 -15.67 -27.91
C GLY A 531 6.81 -15.07 -28.28
#